data_AF-A0A2V2PWG3-F1
#
_entry.id   AF-A0A2V2PWG3-F1
#
_cell.length_a   1.000
_cell.length_b   1.000
_cell.length_c   1.000
_cell.angle_alpha   90.00
_cell.angle_beta   90.00
_cell.angle_gamma   90.00
#
_symmetry.space_group_name_H-M   'P 1'
#
loop_
_entity.id
_entity.type
_entity.pdbx_description
1 polymer ?
#
loop_
_entity_poly.entity_id
_entity_poly.type
_entity_poly.pdbx_seq_one_letter_code
_entity_poly.pdbx_strand_id
1 'polypeptide(L)' 'MTNEPIRDEPSLFDALYEDDDAVVRALRAGARAESSDEEGTTALYLAAVHDRPGAVRLLLAAGADPDRASG' A
#
# COMPACT_ATOMS: atom_id res chain seq x y z
N MET A 1 4.29 15.68 19.20
CA MET A 1 3.02 16.34 18.81
C MET A 1 3.04 16.57 17.31
N THR A 2 2.60 15.56 16.56
CA THR A 2 2.21 15.57 15.15
C THR A 2 1.28 14.35 15.04
N ASN A 3 0.01 14.45 15.43
CA ASN A 3 -1.12 15.00 14.68
C ASN A 3 -1.12 14.57 13.21
N GLU A 4 -1.29 13.27 12.97
CA GLU A 4 -2.03 12.80 11.80
C GLU A 4 -3.31 12.10 12.26
N PRO A 5 -4.44 12.36 11.58
CA PRO A 5 -5.72 11.80 11.99
C PRO A 5 -5.65 10.29 11.81
N ILE A 6 -5.93 9.56 12.88
CA ILE A 6 -6.45 8.18 12.81
C ILE A 6 -7.77 8.31 12.05
N ARG A 7 -7.69 8.33 10.73
CA ARG A 7 -8.82 8.08 9.88
C ARG A 7 -8.95 6.58 9.90
N ASP A 8 -10.11 6.07 10.30
CA ASP A 8 -10.53 4.67 10.11
C ASP A 8 -10.63 4.32 8.60
N GLU A 9 -9.68 4.79 7.80
CA GLU A 9 -9.50 4.42 6.41
C GLU A 9 -8.63 3.16 6.43
N PRO A 10 -9.08 2.04 5.85
CA PRO A 10 -8.33 0.80 5.89
C PRO A 10 -6.92 1.04 5.34
N SER A 11 -5.92 0.86 6.22
CA SER A 11 -4.52 1.08 5.90
C SER A 11 -4.10 0.13 4.78
N LEU A 12 -3.59 0.68 3.68
CA LEU A 12 -3.05 -0.12 2.60
C LEU A 12 -1.89 -1.01 3.08
N PHE A 13 -1.15 -0.56 4.09
CA PHE A 13 -0.04 -1.31 4.67
C PHE A 13 -0.51 -2.51 5.50
N ASP A 14 -1.55 -2.35 6.32
CA ASP A 14 -2.13 -3.48 7.06
C ASP A 14 -2.70 -4.54 6.11
N ALA A 15 -3.37 -4.07 5.04
CA ALA A 15 -3.88 -4.94 3.99
C ALA A 15 -2.79 -5.78 3.29
N LEU A 16 -1.55 -5.26 3.18
CA LEU A 16 -0.42 -6.00 2.64
C LEU A 16 0.06 -7.14 3.55
N TYR A 17 -0.34 -7.17 4.82
CA TYR A 17 -0.07 -8.29 5.74
C TYR A 17 -1.22 -9.30 5.79
N GLU A 18 -2.39 -8.94 5.26
CA GLU A 18 -3.58 -9.79 5.19
C GLU A 18 -3.64 -10.59 3.88
N ASP A 19 -4.55 -10.25 2.97
CA ASP A 19 -4.85 -10.93 1.71
C ASP A 19 -5.02 -9.93 0.56
N ASP A 20 -5.07 -10.42 -0.68
CA ASP A 20 -5.26 -9.55 -1.84
C ASP A 20 -6.62 -8.85 -1.85
N ASP A 21 -7.65 -9.44 -1.23
CA ASP A 21 -8.97 -8.80 -1.11
C ASP A 21 -8.92 -7.61 -0.15
N ALA A 22 -8.11 -7.66 0.91
CA ALA A 22 -7.85 -6.55 1.80
C ALA A 22 -7.20 -5.38 1.04
N VAL A 23 -6.24 -5.68 0.16
CA VAL A 23 -5.60 -4.67 -0.70
C VAL A 23 -6.63 -4.04 -1.63
N VAL A 24 -7.50 -4.84 -2.25
CA VAL A 24 -8.62 -4.33 -3.07
C VAL A 24 -9.56 -3.45 -2.26
N ARG A 25 -9.93 -3.84 -1.04
CA ARG A 25 -10.79 -3.05 -0.15
C ARG A 25 -10.15 -1.71 0.19
N ALA A 26 -8.86 -1.69 0.53
CA ALA A 26 -8.12 -0.48 0.85
C ALA A 26 -8.07 0.48 -0.35
N LEU A 27 -7.70 -0.03 -1.53
CA LEU A 27 -7.65 0.77 -2.77
C LEU A 27 -9.03 1.33 -3.14
N ARG A 28 -10.10 0.54 -2.97
CA ARG A 28 -11.49 0.98 -3.21
C ARG A 28 -11.98 2.00 -2.17
N ALA A 29 -11.48 1.93 -0.95
CA ALA A 29 -11.77 2.91 0.10
C ALA A 29 -11.06 4.25 -0.13
N GLY A 30 -10.19 4.35 -1.14
CA GLY A 30 -9.47 5.57 -1.50
C GLY A 30 -8.02 5.60 -1.02
N ALA A 31 -7.49 4.49 -0.51
CA ALA A 31 -6.06 4.38 -0.23
C ALA A 31 -5.27 4.56 -1.53
N ARG A 32 -4.19 5.35 -1.47
CA ARG A 32 -3.32 5.58 -2.62
C ARG A 32 -2.34 4.43 -2.77
N ALA A 33 -2.28 3.82 -3.94
CA ALA A 33 -1.28 2.79 -4.26
C ALA A 33 0.16 3.33 -4.14
N GLU A 34 0.32 4.64 -4.32
CA GLU A 34 1.55 5.42 -4.21
C GLU A 34 1.90 5.87 -2.78
N SER A 35 1.20 5.36 -1.77
CA SER A 35 1.51 5.65 -0.37
C SER A 35 2.87 5.06 0.04
N SER A 36 3.58 5.81 0.88
CA SER A 36 4.77 5.37 1.59
C SER A 36 4.55 5.42 3.10
N ASP A 37 5.24 4.57 3.85
CA ASP A 37 5.24 4.63 5.32
C ASP A 37 6.15 5.75 5.86
N GLU A 38 6.32 5.81 7.18
CA GLU A 38 7.15 6.81 7.86
C GLU A 38 8.64 6.71 7.50
N GLU A 39 9.11 5.55 7.03
CA GLU A 39 10.49 5.32 6.60
C GLU A 39 10.68 5.63 5.10
N GLY A 40 9.59 5.96 4.38
CA GLY A 40 9.61 6.19 2.94
C GLY A 40 9.45 4.89 2.13
N THR A 41 9.08 3.79 2.78
CA THR A 41 8.87 2.51 2.12
C THR A 41 7.57 2.52 1.35
N THR A 42 7.61 2.24 0.04
CA THR A 42 6.39 2.22 -0.78
C THR A 42 5.58 0.94 -0.57
N ALA A 43 4.26 1.04 -0.71
CA ALA A 43 3.38 -0.13 -0.68
C ALA A 43 3.78 -1.19 -1.71
N LEU A 44 4.25 -0.76 -2.89
CA LEU A 44 4.72 -1.65 -3.96
C LEU A 44 6.00 -2.38 -3.58
N TYR A 45 6.94 -1.71 -2.91
CA TYR A 45 8.15 -2.34 -2.41
C TYR A 45 7.83 -3.40 -1.35
N LEU A 46 6.97 -3.10 -0.38
CA LEU A 46 6.57 -4.09 0.64
C LEU A 46 5.89 -5.30 0.01
N ALA A 47 4.96 -5.10 -0.94
CA ALA A 47 4.33 -6.19 -1.65
C ALA A 47 5.35 -7.11 -2.36
N ALA A 48 6.42 -6.52 -2.92
CA ALA A 48 7.49 -7.27 -3.57
C ALA A 48 8.37 -8.05 -2.57
N VAL A 49 8.78 -7.41 -1.47
CA VAL A 49 9.63 -8.04 -0.44
C VAL A 49 8.91 -9.17 0.28
N HIS A 50 7.60 -9.06 0.46
CA HIS A 50 6.77 -10.09 1.11
C HIS A 50 6.31 -11.21 0.16
N ASP A 51 6.81 -11.28 -1.08
CA ASP A 51 6.43 -12.27 -2.09
C ASP A 51 4.91 -12.33 -2.33
N ARG A 52 4.28 -11.16 -2.50
CA ARG A 52 2.84 -11.01 -2.73
C ARG A 52 2.54 -10.60 -4.17
N PRO A 53 2.64 -11.51 -5.15
CA PRO A 53 2.45 -11.17 -6.56
C PRO A 53 1.04 -10.65 -6.88
N GLY A 54 0.02 -11.06 -6.12
CA GLY A 54 -1.33 -10.55 -6.27
C GLY A 54 -1.43 -9.08 -5.86
N ALA A 55 -0.98 -8.74 -4.66
CA ALA A 55 -0.86 -7.35 -4.19
C ALA A 55 -0.04 -6.48 -5.15
N VAL A 56 1.11 -6.96 -5.65
CA VAL A 56 1.91 -6.24 -6.66
C VAL A 56 1.08 -5.90 -7.90
N ARG A 57 0.34 -6.87 -8.45
CA ARG A 57 -0.52 -6.64 -9.61
C ARG A 57 -1.64 -5.64 -9.31
N LEU A 58 -2.23 -5.69 -8.12
CA LEU A 58 -3.29 -4.77 -7.71
C LEU A 58 -2.78 -3.34 -7.57
N LEU A 59 -1.61 -3.16 -6.96
CA LEU A 59 -0.99 -1.84 -6.80
C LEU A 59 -0.62 -1.24 -8.16
N LEU A 60 0.00 -2.02 -9.05
CA LEU A 60 0.31 -1.58 -10.41
C LEU A 60 -0.96 -1.23 -11.20
N ALA A 61 -2.02 -2.04 -11.10
CA ALA A 61 -3.30 -1.76 -11.74
C ALA A 61 -3.97 -0.50 -11.17
N ALA A 62 -3.72 -0.17 -9.91
CA ALA A 62 -4.17 1.06 -9.27
C ALA A 62 -3.28 2.28 -9.57
N GLY A 63 -2.24 2.11 -10.42
CA GLY A 63 -1.37 3.18 -10.87
C GLY A 63 -0.13 3.40 -10.00
N ALA A 64 0.28 2.40 -9.22
CA ALA A 64 1.58 2.46 -8.56
C ALA A 64 2.72 2.50 -9.58
N ASP A 65 3.72 3.34 -9.34
CA ASP A 65 4.91 3.50 -10.17
C ASP A 65 5.99 2.48 -9.75
N PRO A 66 6.32 1.50 -10.61
CA PRO A 66 7.38 0.54 -10.33
C PRO A 66 8.79 1.14 -10.28
N ASP A 67 9.00 2.31 -10.89
CA ASP A 67 10.30 2.99 -10.91
C ASP A 67 10.48 3.94 -9.71
N ARG A 68 9.45 4.09 -8.88
CA ARG A 68 9.53 4.93 -7.68
C ARG A 68 10.48 4.32 -6.67
N ALA A 69 11.50 5.09 -6.31
CA ALA A 69 12.44 4.72 -5.27
C ALA A 69 11.72 4.58 -3.91
N SER A 70 12.02 3.48 -3.23
CA SER A 70 11.68 3.25 -1.82
C SER A 70 12.85 3.71 -0.95
N GLY A 71 12.53 4.26 0.23
CA GLY A 71 13.50 4.80 1.21
C GLY A 71 14.53 3.80 1.71
#